data_AF-A0A433E3S7-F1
#
_entry.id   AF-A0A433E3S7-F1
#
_cell.length_a   1.000
_cell.length_b   1.000
_cell.length_c   1.000
_cell.angle_alpha   90.00
_cell.angle_beta   90.00
_cell.angle_gamma   90.00
#
_symmetry.space_group_name_H-M   'P 1'
#
loop_
_entity.id
_entity.type
_entity.pdbx_description
1 polymer ?
#
loop_
_entity_poly.entity_id
_entity_poly.type
_entity_poly.pdbx_seq_one_letter_code
_entity_poly.pdbx_strand_id
1 'polypeptide(L)'
;MGSRDADIDFTFTDPITVRVALDALARVGWSMDVSLGGLSYMIDDADGMFEWYRSSPADAGEVLARLDAPGNLPYSVAVDVYHPEAGTGGMLLFKPGRTEVAFVPTIDRRSIPAAPEFTDLAWYLHALAPAFVGTGLEGYEAVEIKH
;
A
#
# COMPACT_ATOMS: atom_id res chain seq x y z
N MET A 1 8.51 -24.52 -2.11
CA MET A 1 9.20 -23.36 -1.52
C MET A 1 8.11 -22.55 -0.85
N GLY A 2 8.16 -22.36 0.47
CA GLY A 2 7.15 -21.56 1.16
C GLY A 2 7.26 -20.11 0.69
N SER A 3 6.12 -19.51 0.30
CA SER A 3 6.06 -18.05 0.18
C SER A 3 6.47 -17.49 1.55
N ARG A 4 7.38 -16.52 1.55
CA ARG A 4 7.56 -15.68 2.72
C ARG A 4 7.03 -14.33 2.34
N ASP A 5 5.93 -13.99 2.97
CA ASP A 5 5.31 -12.69 2.81
C ASP A 5 5.85 -11.79 3.92
N ALA A 6 5.84 -10.50 3.71
CA ALA A 6 6.14 -9.54 4.75
C ALA A 6 4.98 -8.57 4.83
N ASP A 7 4.76 -8.01 6.02
CA ASP A 7 3.73 -7.02 6.23
C ASP A 7 4.29 -5.87 7.04
N ILE A 8 3.87 -4.66 6.69
CA ILE A 8 4.23 -3.43 7.40
C ILE A 8 2.93 -2.69 7.70
N ASP A 9 2.50 -2.76 8.95
CA ASP A 9 1.29 -2.10 9.42
C ASP A 9 1.63 -0.72 9.97
N PHE A 10 0.96 0.31 9.45
CA PHE A 10 1.05 1.68 9.94
C PHE A 10 -0.24 2.05 10.68
N THR A 11 -0.11 2.62 11.87
CA THR A 11 -1.24 3.10 12.68
C THR A 11 -1.23 4.63 12.70
N PHE A 12 -2.41 5.23 12.54
CA PHE A 12 -2.62 6.67 12.46
C PHE A 12 -3.58 7.15 13.55
N THR A 13 -3.30 8.34 14.09
CA THR A 13 -4.14 8.97 15.12
C THR A 13 -5.56 9.28 14.62
N ASP A 14 -5.67 9.68 13.35
CA ASP A 14 -6.93 10.01 12.68
C ASP A 14 -7.07 9.20 11.38
N PRO A 15 -8.30 8.95 10.90
CA PRO A 15 -8.54 8.30 9.62
C PRO A 15 -7.80 8.97 8.45
N ILE A 16 -6.94 8.22 7.75
CA ILE A 16 -6.21 8.70 6.56
C ILE A 16 -6.93 8.30 5.27
N THR A 17 -7.05 9.25 4.33
CA THR A 17 -7.60 8.93 3.00
C THR A 17 -6.52 8.30 2.11
N VAL A 18 -6.95 7.51 1.12
CA VAL A 18 -6.04 6.92 0.12
C VAL A 18 -5.28 8.02 -0.61
N ARG A 19 -5.96 9.13 -0.96
CA ARG A 19 -5.32 10.29 -1.58
C ARG A 19 -4.21 10.88 -0.71
N VAL A 20 -4.46 11.10 0.58
CA VAL A 20 -3.45 11.70 1.48
C VAL A 20 -2.22 10.79 1.62
N ALA A 21 -2.43 9.47 1.73
CA ALA A 21 -1.34 8.52 1.80
C ALA A 21 -0.51 8.50 0.50
N LEU A 22 -1.17 8.47 -0.66
CA LEU A 22 -0.47 8.47 -1.94
C LEU A 22 0.24 9.79 -2.24
N ASP A 23 -0.36 10.93 -1.89
CA ASP A 23 0.29 12.23 -2.01
C ASP A 23 1.54 12.32 -1.13
N ALA A 24 1.53 11.65 0.02
CA ALA A 24 2.69 11.54 0.90
C ALA A 24 3.80 10.68 0.30
N LEU A 25 3.44 9.50 -0.19
CA LEU A 25 4.37 8.56 -0.82
C LEU A 25 4.95 9.10 -2.13
N ALA A 26 4.18 9.87 -2.90
CA ALA A 26 4.63 10.53 -4.12
C ALA A 26 5.80 11.49 -3.88
N ARG A 27 5.85 12.14 -2.71
CA ARG A 27 6.96 13.03 -2.33
C ARG A 27 8.28 12.30 -2.13
N VAL A 28 8.24 10.99 -1.93
CA VAL A 28 9.43 10.15 -1.73
C VAL A 28 9.58 9.08 -2.83
N GLY A 29 8.97 9.33 -4.00
CA GLY A 29 9.27 8.56 -5.21
C GLY A 29 8.37 7.36 -5.48
N TRP A 30 7.31 7.14 -4.71
CA TRP A 30 6.31 6.12 -5.03
C TRP A 30 5.24 6.66 -5.97
N SER A 31 4.60 5.79 -6.73
CA SER A 31 3.46 6.13 -7.55
C SER A 31 2.41 5.02 -7.51
N MET A 32 1.15 5.41 -7.69
CA MET A 32 0.08 4.49 -8.12
C MET A 32 0.21 4.18 -9.63
N ASP A 33 1.29 4.66 -10.26
CA ASP A 33 1.53 4.55 -11.70
C ASP A 33 2.38 3.32 -11.97
N VAL A 34 1.92 2.57 -12.97
CA VAL A 34 2.19 1.17 -13.09
C VAL A 34 3.02 1.03 -14.35
N SER A 35 4.33 0.91 -14.16
CA SER A 35 5.24 0.25 -15.08
C SER A 35 4.73 -1.14 -15.55
N LEU A 36 3.59 -1.62 -15.02
CA LEU A 36 2.90 -2.88 -15.31
C LEU A 36 1.49 -2.73 -15.97
N GLY A 37 1.07 -1.54 -16.43
CA GLY A 37 -0.07 -1.42 -17.37
C GLY A 37 -1.38 -0.79 -16.87
N GLY A 38 -1.35 0.12 -15.91
CA GLY A 38 -2.50 0.92 -15.44
C GLY A 38 -2.90 0.65 -13.99
N LEU A 39 -3.70 1.54 -13.42
CA LEU A 39 -4.06 1.57 -11.99
C LEU A 39 -4.71 0.25 -11.56
N SER A 40 -4.30 -0.28 -10.41
CA SER A 40 -4.83 -1.52 -9.82
C SER A 40 -5.30 -1.22 -8.40
N TYR A 41 -6.58 -1.49 -8.13
CA TYR A 41 -7.21 -1.17 -6.85
C TYR A 41 -8.30 -2.17 -6.51
N MET A 42 -8.66 -2.24 -5.23
CA MET A 42 -9.70 -3.13 -4.71
C MET A 42 -10.58 -2.36 -3.72
N ILE A 43 -11.87 -2.70 -3.72
CA ILE A 43 -12.82 -2.30 -2.70
C ILE A 43 -13.45 -3.59 -2.20
N ASP A 44 -13.37 -3.81 -0.89
CA ASP A 44 -14.04 -4.92 -0.22
C ASP A 44 -15.54 -4.61 -0.17
N ASP A 45 -16.38 -5.62 -0.37
CA ASP A 45 -17.83 -5.45 -0.31
C ASP A 45 -18.43 -5.98 1.00
N ALA A 46 -19.73 -5.71 1.19
CA ALA A 46 -20.44 -6.08 2.41
C ALA A 46 -20.56 -7.60 2.63
N ASP A 47 -20.37 -8.39 1.57
CA ASP A 47 -20.48 -9.85 1.60
C ASP A 47 -19.11 -10.52 1.82
N GLY A 48 -18.06 -9.74 2.04
CA GLY A 48 -16.68 -10.22 2.22
C GLY A 48 -16.06 -10.74 0.91
N MET A 49 -16.63 -10.35 -0.22
CA MET A 49 -16.06 -10.59 -1.54
C MET A 49 -15.28 -9.35 -1.95
N PHE A 50 -14.08 -9.57 -2.51
CA PHE A 50 -13.26 -8.48 -3.02
C PHE A 50 -13.05 -8.64 -4.52
N GLU A 51 -13.21 -7.55 -5.25
CA GLU A 51 -12.93 -7.50 -6.68
C GLU A 51 -11.78 -6.52 -6.93
N TRP A 52 -10.82 -6.97 -7.73
CA TRP A 52 -9.72 -6.12 -8.21
C TRP A 52 -10.12 -5.46 -9.52
N TYR A 53 -10.02 -4.14 -9.53
CA TYR A 53 -10.33 -3.30 -10.67
C TYR A 53 -9.04 -2.81 -11.34
N ARG A 54 -9.10 -2.67 -12.67
CA ARG A 54 -8.06 -1.99 -13.45
C ARG A 54 -8.61 -0.74 -14.10
N SER A 55 -7.81 0.31 -14.15
CA SER A 55 -8.21 1.60 -14.72
C SER A 55 -7.04 2.31 -15.40
N SER A 56 -7.32 3.30 -16.24
CA SER A 56 -6.29 4.09 -16.90
C SER A 56 -5.67 5.08 -15.92
N PRO A 57 -4.37 5.42 -16.05
CA PRO A 57 -3.77 6.53 -15.29
C PRO A 57 -4.55 7.85 -15.44
N ALA A 58 -5.23 8.07 -16.57
CA ALA A 58 -6.07 9.25 -16.79
C ALA A 58 -7.25 9.35 -15.81
N ASP A 59 -7.69 8.23 -15.25
CA ASP A 59 -8.84 8.14 -14.36
C ASP A 59 -8.43 8.19 -12.87
N ALA A 60 -7.16 8.44 -12.56
CA ALA A 60 -6.64 8.42 -11.19
C ALA A 60 -7.44 9.31 -10.22
N GLY A 61 -7.89 10.47 -10.69
CA GLY A 61 -8.74 11.36 -9.89
C GLY A 61 -10.07 10.71 -9.48
N GLU A 62 -10.72 10.02 -10.42
CA GLU A 62 -11.99 9.32 -10.20
C GLU A 62 -11.80 8.09 -9.31
N VAL A 63 -10.76 7.29 -9.55
CA VAL A 63 -10.40 6.13 -8.72
C VAL A 63 -10.22 6.56 -7.27
N LEU A 64 -9.42 7.60 -7.02
CA LEU A 64 -9.20 8.11 -5.67
C LEU A 64 -10.48 8.66 -5.03
N ALA A 65 -11.32 9.36 -5.79
CA ALA A 65 -12.62 9.83 -5.30
C ALA A 65 -13.55 8.66 -4.93
N ARG A 66 -13.51 7.56 -5.68
CA ARG A 66 -14.25 6.34 -5.39
C ARG A 66 -13.72 5.66 -4.13
N LEU A 67 -12.40 5.48 -4.00
CA LEU A 67 -11.78 4.83 -2.85
C LEU A 67 -12.02 5.61 -1.54
N ASP A 68 -11.97 6.95 -1.61
CA ASP A 68 -12.18 7.85 -0.47
C ASP A 68 -13.66 8.17 -0.22
N ALA A 69 -14.59 7.58 -0.99
CA ALA A 69 -16.02 7.83 -0.80
C ALA A 69 -16.44 7.43 0.63
N PRO A 70 -17.24 8.25 1.35
CA PRO A 70 -17.64 7.94 2.73
C PRO A 70 -18.34 6.59 2.90
N GLY A 71 -19.05 6.12 1.87
CA GLY A 71 -19.69 4.81 1.85
C GLY A 71 -18.70 3.64 1.93
N ASN A 72 -17.42 3.86 1.61
CA ASN A 72 -16.37 2.85 1.65
C ASN A 72 -15.59 2.85 2.98
N LEU A 73 -15.85 3.81 3.88
CA LEU A 73 -15.17 3.89 5.18
C LEU A 73 -15.30 2.61 6.04
N PRO A 74 -16.45 1.91 6.06
CA PRO A 74 -16.59 0.65 6.80
C PRO A 74 -15.87 -0.56 6.17
N TYR A 75 -15.36 -0.44 4.94
CA TYR A 75 -14.80 -1.54 4.18
C TYR A 75 -13.29 -1.36 3.96
N SER A 76 -12.59 -2.46 3.75
CA SER A 76 -11.20 -2.39 3.32
C SER A 76 -11.13 -1.87 1.88
N VAL A 77 -10.11 -1.07 1.58
CA VAL A 77 -9.77 -0.74 0.18
C VAL A 77 -8.28 -0.89 -0.02
N ALA A 78 -7.86 -1.22 -1.22
CA ALA A 78 -6.44 -1.35 -1.53
C ALA A 78 -6.06 -0.70 -2.85
N VAL A 79 -4.79 -0.33 -2.95
CA VAL A 79 -4.16 0.15 -4.18
C VAL A 79 -2.77 -0.44 -4.31
N ASP A 80 -2.37 -0.78 -5.53
CA ASP A 80 -0.97 -1.12 -5.80
C ASP A 80 -0.15 0.16 -5.97
N VAL A 81 1.06 0.16 -5.39
CA VAL A 81 2.04 1.25 -5.51
C VAL A 81 3.40 0.70 -5.90
N TYR A 82 4.17 1.51 -6.63
CA TYR A 82 5.49 1.15 -7.15
C TYR A 82 6.50 2.27 -6.93
N HIS A 83 7.75 1.90 -6.69
CA HIS A 83 8.89 2.80 -6.58
C HIS A 83 9.80 2.61 -7.81
N PRO A 84 9.61 3.35 -8.91
CA PRO A 84 10.25 3.10 -10.21
C PRO A 84 11.78 3.09 -10.15
N GLU A 85 12.40 3.99 -9.39
CA GLU A 85 13.86 4.03 -9.29
C GLU A 85 14.46 2.81 -8.55
N ALA A 86 13.67 2.19 -7.67
CA ALA A 86 14.10 1.04 -6.87
C ALA A 86 13.65 -0.29 -7.50
N GLY A 87 12.77 -0.24 -8.51
CA GLY A 87 12.25 -1.42 -9.21
C GLY A 87 11.48 -2.35 -8.29
N THR A 88 10.67 -1.81 -7.37
CA THR A 88 9.93 -2.60 -6.39
C THR A 88 8.62 -1.92 -6.00
N GLY A 89 7.66 -2.69 -5.50
CA GLY A 89 6.35 -2.20 -5.13
C GLY A 89 5.61 -3.13 -4.18
N GLY A 90 4.32 -2.86 -4.03
CA GLY A 90 3.44 -3.64 -3.19
C GLY A 90 2.04 -3.08 -3.14
N MET A 91 1.22 -3.68 -2.31
CA MET A 91 -0.16 -3.27 -2.06
C MET A 91 -0.23 -2.45 -0.78
N LEU A 92 -0.88 -1.30 -0.83
CA LEU A 92 -1.40 -0.61 0.35
C LEU A 92 -2.82 -1.08 0.60
N LEU A 93 -3.09 -1.62 1.77
CA LEU A 93 -4.41 -2.05 2.22
C LEU A 93 -4.86 -1.17 3.38
N PHE A 94 -5.85 -0.34 3.13
CA PHE A 94 -6.47 0.52 4.12
C PHE A 94 -7.58 -0.26 4.81
N LYS A 95 -7.46 -0.46 6.13
CA LYS A 95 -8.45 -1.19 6.92
C LYS A 95 -9.72 -0.36 7.14
N PRO A 96 -10.85 -0.98 7.55
CA PRO A 96 -12.05 -0.25 7.97
C PRO A 96 -11.73 0.85 8.99
N GLY A 97 -12.39 2.00 8.86
CA GLY A 97 -12.13 3.17 9.72
C GLY A 97 -10.86 3.95 9.39
N ARG A 98 -9.97 3.42 8.53
CA ARG A 98 -8.81 4.11 7.95
C ARG A 98 -7.76 4.62 8.95
N THR A 99 -7.75 4.10 10.17
CA THR A 99 -6.67 4.38 11.15
C THR A 99 -5.51 3.40 11.03
N GLU A 100 -5.64 2.37 10.18
CA GLU A 100 -4.62 1.36 9.92
C GLU A 100 -4.44 1.18 8.42
N VAL A 101 -3.19 1.16 7.97
CA VAL A 101 -2.80 0.89 6.59
C VAL A 101 -1.67 -0.13 6.59
N ALA A 102 -1.90 -1.28 5.96
CA ALA A 102 -0.90 -2.31 5.77
C ALA A 102 -0.19 -2.09 4.42
N PHE A 103 1.11 -2.32 4.37
CA PHE A 103 1.88 -2.41 3.14
C PHE A 103 2.46 -3.82 2.99
N VAL A 104 2.07 -4.50 1.91
CA VAL A 104 2.54 -5.84 1.58
C VAL A 104 3.43 -5.76 0.33
N PRO A 105 4.73 -6.10 0.41
CA PRO A 105 5.67 -5.99 -0.71
C PRO A 105 5.49 -7.16 -1.69
N THR A 106 4.45 -7.09 -2.51
CA THR A 106 4.03 -8.15 -3.45
C THR A 106 4.54 -7.97 -4.88
N ILE A 107 5.08 -6.81 -5.24
CA ILE A 107 5.48 -6.47 -6.62
C ILE A 107 7.00 -6.30 -6.68
N ASP A 108 7.68 -7.12 -7.50
CA ASP A 108 9.14 -7.11 -7.63
C ASP A 108 9.84 -7.01 -6.26
N ARG A 109 9.40 -7.85 -5.31
CA ARG A 109 9.75 -7.77 -3.89
C ARG A 109 11.27 -7.62 -3.70
N ARG A 110 11.67 -6.52 -3.07
CA ARG A 110 13.06 -6.29 -2.72
C ARG A 110 13.50 -7.29 -1.66
N SER A 111 14.55 -8.03 -1.97
CA SER A 111 15.10 -9.09 -1.11
C SER A 111 16.51 -8.74 -0.64
N ILE A 112 16.93 -9.28 0.50
CA ILE A 112 18.29 -9.08 1.02
C ILE A 112 19.29 -9.82 0.10
N PRO A 113 20.33 -9.16 -0.46
CA PRO A 113 21.22 -9.80 -1.44
C PRO A 113 21.90 -11.08 -0.96
N ALA A 114 22.27 -11.13 0.33
CA ALA A 114 22.90 -12.30 0.94
C ALA A 114 21.91 -13.37 1.44
N ALA A 115 20.61 -13.06 1.46
CA ALA A 115 19.55 -13.93 1.97
C ALA A 115 18.24 -13.66 1.19
N PRO A 116 18.20 -14.01 -0.12
CA PRO A 116 17.15 -13.60 -1.05
C PRO A 116 15.75 -14.15 -0.71
N GLU A 117 15.65 -15.11 0.21
CA GLU A 117 14.37 -15.57 0.75
C GLU A 117 13.71 -14.56 1.69
N PHE A 118 14.46 -13.62 2.28
CA PHE A 118 13.96 -12.60 3.19
C PHE A 118 13.68 -11.29 2.47
N THR A 119 12.63 -10.61 2.91
CA THR A 119 12.30 -9.27 2.46
C THR A 119 13.28 -8.27 3.06
N ASP A 120 13.74 -7.29 2.29
CA ASP A 120 14.53 -6.17 2.79
C ASP A 120 13.62 -5.15 3.53
N LEU A 121 13.05 -5.59 4.66
CA LEU A 121 12.12 -4.80 5.49
C LEU A 121 12.73 -3.47 5.93
N ALA A 122 14.05 -3.45 6.21
CA ALA A 122 14.76 -2.24 6.58
C ALA A 122 14.70 -1.18 5.46
N TRP A 123 14.87 -1.60 4.20
CA TRP A 123 14.74 -0.70 3.06
C TRP A 123 13.30 -0.18 2.92
N TYR A 124 12.28 -1.05 2.99
CA TYR A 124 10.88 -0.61 2.88
C TYR A 124 10.50 0.37 3.99
N LEU A 125 10.88 0.09 5.24
CA LEU A 125 10.62 1.00 6.36
C LEU A 125 11.29 2.36 6.13
N HIS A 126 12.52 2.39 5.62
CA HIS A 126 13.20 3.64 5.30
C HIS A 126 12.52 4.40 4.16
N ALA A 127 11.96 3.69 3.18
CA ALA A 127 11.29 4.29 2.01
C ALA A 127 9.83 4.72 2.29
N LEU A 128 9.16 4.14 3.28
CA LEU A 128 7.73 4.37 3.56
C LEU A 128 7.51 5.24 4.80
N ALA A 129 8.09 4.87 5.96
CA ALA A 129 7.75 5.49 7.24
C ALA A 129 7.97 7.02 7.26
N PRO A 130 9.07 7.58 6.69
CA PRO A 130 9.25 9.03 6.66
C PRO A 130 8.15 9.79 5.92
N ALA A 131 7.51 9.19 4.91
CA ALA A 131 6.42 9.82 4.17
C ALA A 131 5.20 10.11 5.05
N PHE A 132 4.92 9.22 6.00
CA PHE A 132 3.73 9.24 6.84
C PHE A 132 3.88 10.03 8.15
N VAL A 133 5.09 10.41 8.55
CA VAL A 133 5.31 11.20 9.78
C VAL A 133 4.46 12.48 9.81
N GLY A 134 4.31 13.15 8.66
CA GLY A 134 3.50 14.37 8.55
C GLY A 134 2.00 14.15 8.42
N THR A 135 1.53 12.90 8.39
CA THR A 135 0.11 12.54 8.15
C THR A 135 -0.56 11.94 9.38
N GLY A 136 0.03 12.12 10.58
CA GLY A 136 -0.54 11.60 11.83
C GLY A 136 -0.14 10.16 12.14
N LEU A 137 0.99 9.68 11.61
CA LEU A 137 1.55 8.37 11.96
C LEU A 137 1.85 8.30 13.46
N GLU A 138 1.24 7.33 14.14
CA GLU A 138 1.45 7.06 15.57
C GLU A 138 2.50 5.97 15.78
N GLY A 139 2.53 4.97 14.91
CA GLY A 139 3.46 3.86 15.01
C GLY A 139 3.43 2.95 13.79
N TYR A 140 4.35 1.99 13.77
CA TYR A 140 4.36 0.93 12.77
C TYR A 140 4.82 -0.40 13.39
N GLU A 141 4.37 -1.49 12.80
CA GLU A 141 4.85 -2.85 13.04
C GLU A 141 5.32 -3.44 11.70
N ALA A 142 6.42 -4.20 11.70
CA ALA A 142 6.93 -4.84 10.50
C ALA A 142 7.29 -6.29 10.81
N VAL A 143 6.71 -7.23 10.07
CA VAL A 143 6.82 -8.66 10.33
C VAL A 143 7.15 -9.41 9.05
N GLU A 144 8.08 -10.36 9.15
CA GLU A 144 8.29 -11.39 8.14
C GLU A 144 7.42 -12.61 8.50
N ILE A 145 6.54 -13.01 7.58
CA ILE A 145 5.59 -14.11 7.75
C ILE A 145 6.19 -15.37 7.11
N LYS A 146 6.23 -16.45 7.88
CA LYS A 146 6.65 -17.77 7.41
C LYS A 146 5.44 -18.68 7.26
N HIS A 147 5.14 -19.09 6.04
CA HIS A 147 4.16 -20.14 5.76
C HIS A 147 4.76 -21.54 5.92
#